data_AF-A0A496TZ79-F1
#
_entry.id   AF-A0A496TZ79-F1
#
_cell.length_a   1.000
_cell.length_b   1.000
_cell.length_c   1.000
_cell.angle_alpha   90.00
_cell.angle_beta   90.00
_cell.angle_gamma   90.00
#
_symmetry.space_group_name_H-M   'P 1'
#
loop_
_entity.id
_entity.type
_entity.pdbx_description
1 polymer ?
#
loop_
_entity_poly.entity_id
_entity_poly.type
_entity_poly.pdbx_seq_one_letter_code
_entity_poly.pdbx_strand_id
1 'polypeptide(L)'
;MILLGDPKPRGHRRPTYGPQVLGPLKKIWAIMDFPCGRRLKAILPKIIPKLEAFGEIELEPETRELLMRISASTIDRGLAPERKSMQLKPRSRTKPGTLLPDRSLSG
;
A
#
# COMPACT_ATOMS: atom_id res chain seq x y z
N MET A 1 15.09 4.24 -44.29
CA MET A 1 13.64 3.99 -44.05
C MET A 1 13.53 3.30 -42.69
N ILE A 2 13.38 4.07 -41.61
CA ILE A 2 13.33 3.53 -40.24
C ILE A 2 11.86 3.23 -39.93
N LEU A 3 11.54 1.96 -39.72
CA LEU A 3 10.24 1.49 -39.25
C LEU A 3 10.09 1.89 -37.78
N LEU A 4 9.41 3.02 -37.54
CA LEU A 4 8.97 3.42 -36.21
C LEU A 4 7.72 2.59 -35.87
N GLY A 5 7.90 1.51 -35.11
CA GLY A 5 6.78 0.71 -34.61
C GLY A 5 5.92 1.55 -33.68
N ASP A 6 4.66 1.75 -34.05
CA ASP A 6 3.68 2.48 -33.27
C ASP A 6 3.53 1.88 -31.85
N PRO A 7 3.65 2.68 -30.78
CA PRO A 7 3.34 2.20 -29.44
C PRO A 7 1.83 1.97 -29.34
N LYS A 8 1.42 0.71 -29.53
CA LYS A 8 0.03 0.27 -29.35
C LYS A 8 -0.49 0.77 -28.00
N PRO A 9 -1.56 1.57 -27.95
CA PRO A 9 -2.11 2.05 -26.69
C PRO A 9 -2.53 0.82 -25.87
N ARG A 10 -1.86 0.61 -24.74
CA ARG A 10 -2.18 -0.47 -23.81
C ARG A 10 -3.58 -0.16 -23.29
N GLY A 11 -4.59 -0.81 -23.85
CA GLY A 11 -5.98 -0.63 -23.46
C GLY A 11 -6.08 -0.66 -21.94
N HIS A 12 -6.78 0.32 -21.36
CA HIS A 12 -7.10 0.37 -19.95
C HIS A 12 -7.86 -0.91 -19.58
N ARG A 13 -7.12 -1.97 -19.22
CA ARG A 13 -7.70 -3.14 -18.57
C ARG A 13 -8.38 -2.61 -17.32
N ARG A 14 -9.70 -2.79 -17.23
CA ARG A 14 -10.44 -2.56 -15.99
C ARG A 14 -9.66 -3.24 -14.86
N PRO A 15 -9.30 -2.53 -13.78
CA PRO A 15 -8.54 -3.14 -12.71
C PRO A 15 -9.29 -4.38 -12.22
N THR A 16 -8.66 -5.55 -12.30
CA THR A 16 -9.22 -6.81 -11.76
C THR A 16 -9.54 -6.68 -10.26
N TYR A 17 -8.87 -5.74 -9.58
CA TYR A 17 -9.10 -5.36 -8.20
C TYR A 17 -9.66 -3.94 -8.18
N GLY A 18 -10.98 -3.83 -8.34
CA GLY A 18 -11.69 -2.57 -8.26
C GLY A 18 -11.80 -2.03 -6.82
N PRO A 19 -12.43 -0.86 -6.63
CA PRO A 19 -12.64 -0.25 -5.31
C PRO A 19 -13.35 -1.17 -4.32
N GLN A 20 -14.22 -2.07 -4.79
CA GLN A 20 -14.91 -3.07 -3.99
C GLN A 20 -13.99 -4.10 -3.34
N VAL A 21 -12.82 -4.38 -3.95
CA VAL A 21 -11.81 -5.28 -3.38
C VAL A 21 -10.80 -4.49 -2.55
N LEU A 22 -10.42 -3.30 -3.04
CA LEU A 22 -9.44 -2.44 -2.38
C LEU A 22 -9.97 -1.84 -1.07
N GLY A 23 -11.26 -1.53 -0.98
CA GLY A 23 -11.88 -0.97 0.24
C GLY A 23 -11.73 -1.91 1.44
N PRO A 24 -12.24 -3.15 1.37
CA PRO A 24 -12.06 -4.13 2.44
C PRO A 24 -10.59 -4.46 2.69
N LEU A 25 -9.76 -4.57 1.64
CA LEU A 25 -8.32 -4.79 1.80
C LEU A 25 -7.64 -3.69 2.62
N LYS A 26 -8.00 -2.42 2.38
CA LYS A 26 -7.50 -1.27 3.15
C LYS A 26 -7.98 -1.32 4.60
N LYS A 27 -9.24 -1.69 4.84
CA LYS A 27 -9.79 -1.84 6.20
C LYS A 27 -9.03 -2.92 6.98
N ILE A 28 -8.83 -4.09 6.39
CA ILE A 28 -8.03 -5.17 6.99
C ILE A 28 -6.59 -4.70 7.24
N TRP A 29 -5.99 -4.00 6.27
CA TRP A 29 -4.63 -3.46 6.41
C TRP A 29 -4.50 -2.45 7.56
N ALA A 30 -5.51 -1.60 7.77
CA ALA A 30 -5.56 -0.65 8.88
C ALA A 30 -5.76 -1.36 10.24
N ILE A 31 -6.66 -2.35 10.31
CA ILE A 31 -6.89 -3.15 11.53
C ILE A 31 -5.61 -3.88 11.97
N MET A 32 -4.81 -4.34 11.01
CA MET A 32 -3.59 -5.12 11.25
C MET A 32 -2.34 -4.28 11.55
N ASP A 33 -2.48 -2.96 11.74
CA ASP A 33 -1.38 -2.01 11.99
C ASP A 33 -0.37 -1.90 10.83
N PHE A 34 -0.91 -1.80 9.60
CA PHE A 34 -0.15 -1.49 8.38
C PHE A 34 0.99 -2.46 7.99
N PRO A 35 0.78 -3.80 8.00
CA PRO A 35 1.83 -4.75 7.65
C PRO A 35 2.27 -4.67 6.17
N CYS A 36 3.48 -5.15 5.87
CA CYS A 36 3.94 -5.34 4.49
C CYS A 36 3.06 -6.35 3.75
N GLY A 37 2.91 -6.24 2.43
CA GLY A 37 1.98 -7.07 1.64
C GLY A 37 2.23 -8.57 1.77
N ARG A 38 3.48 -8.99 1.98
CA ARG A 38 3.84 -10.40 2.24
C ARG A 38 3.25 -10.91 3.56
N ARG A 39 3.34 -10.12 4.63
CA ARG A 39 2.77 -10.46 5.94
C ARG A 39 1.25 -10.41 5.89
N LEU A 40 0.68 -9.40 5.23
CA LEU A 40 -0.76 -9.31 5.02
C LEU A 40 -1.28 -10.56 4.29
N LYS A 41 -0.65 -10.97 3.18
CA LYS A 41 -1.01 -12.19 2.45
C LYS A 41 -1.05 -13.44 3.33
N ALA A 42 -0.07 -13.61 4.21
CA ALA A 42 -0.02 -14.77 5.10
C ALA A 42 -1.15 -14.78 6.16
N ILE A 43 -1.62 -13.59 6.56
CA ILE A 43 -2.63 -13.43 7.61
C ILE A 43 -4.06 -13.40 7.02
N LEU A 44 -4.25 -12.93 5.79
CA LEU A 44 -5.54 -12.87 5.09
C LEU A 44 -6.42 -14.12 5.28
N PRO A 45 -5.95 -15.35 4.99
CA PRO A 45 -6.81 -16.54 5.11
C PRO A 45 -7.26 -16.83 6.55
N LYS A 46 -6.54 -16.33 7.56
CA LYS A 46 -6.88 -16.51 8.97
C LYS A 46 -7.77 -15.39 9.52
N ILE A 47 -7.60 -14.17 9.02
CA ILE A 47 -8.29 -12.99 9.55
C ILE A 47 -9.62 -12.71 8.85
N ILE A 48 -9.74 -12.99 7.54
CA ILE A 48 -10.99 -12.82 6.79
C ILE A 48 -12.18 -13.50 7.48
N PRO A 49 -12.16 -14.82 7.78
CA PRO A 49 -13.31 -15.48 8.39
C PRO A 49 -13.63 -14.96 9.79
N LYS A 50 -12.62 -14.46 10.53
CA LYS A 50 -12.83 -13.84 11.84
C LYS A 50 -13.55 -12.51 11.69
N LEU A 51 -13.08 -11.65 10.77
CA LEU A 51 -13.67 -10.33 10.56
C LEU A 51 -15.08 -10.42 9.98
N GLU A 52 -15.36 -11.43 9.13
CA GLU A 52 -16.72 -11.75 8.68
C GLU A 52 -17.60 -12.17 9.87
N ALA A 53 -17.09 -13.06 10.75
CA ALA A 53 -17.84 -13.51 11.93
C ALA A 53 -18.11 -12.40 12.96
N PHE A 54 -17.20 -11.42 13.09
CA PHE A 54 -17.39 -10.25 13.94
C PHE A 54 -18.24 -9.15 13.28
N GLY A 55 -18.63 -9.30 12.00
CA GLY A 55 -19.36 -8.26 11.26
C GLY A 55 -18.53 -7.02 10.95
N GLU A 56 -17.21 -7.10 11.04
CA GLU A 56 -16.30 -6.00 10.74
C GLU A 56 -16.13 -5.78 9.23
N ILE A 57 -16.25 -6.85 8.44
CA ILE A 57 -16.22 -6.78 6.98
C ILE A 57 -17.34 -7.62 6.41
N GLU A 58 -17.95 -7.10 5.36
CA GLU A 58 -18.89 -7.84 4.53
C GLU A 58 -18.21 -7.99 3.16
N LEU A 59 -17.92 -9.24 2.79
CA LEU A 59 -17.25 -9.57 1.54
C LEU A 59 -18.19 -10.39 0.68
N GLU A 60 -18.38 -9.95 -0.56
CA GLU A 60 -18.97 -10.81 -1.59
C GLU A 60 -18.09 -12.06 -1.80
N PRO A 61 -18.68 -13.24 -2.06
CA PRO A 61 -17.93 -14.49 -2.28
C PRO A 61 -16.84 -14.34 -3.35
N GLU A 62 -17.13 -13.62 -4.44
CA GLU A 62 -16.15 -13.31 -5.49
C GLU A 62 -15.00 -12.46 -4.97
N THR A 63 -15.29 -11.45 -4.14
CA THR A 63 -14.28 -10.57 -3.55
C THR A 63 -13.40 -11.34 -2.56
N ARG A 64 -13.99 -12.24 -1.78
CA ARG A 64 -13.27 -13.15 -0.87
C ARG A 64 -12.29 -14.03 -1.64
N GLU A 65 -12.73 -14.66 -2.73
CA GLU A 65 -11.84 -15.47 -3.58
C GLU A 65 -10.72 -14.63 -4.19
N LEU A 66 -11.02 -13.43 -4.68
CA LEU A 66 -10.01 -12.51 -5.22
C LEU A 66 -8.98 -12.13 -4.15
N LEU A 67 -9.41 -11.85 -2.92
CA LEU A 67 -8.52 -11.56 -1.78
C LEU A 67 -7.70 -12.77 -1.35
N MET A 68 -8.20 -13.99 -1.51
CA MET A 68 -7.43 -15.21 -1.23
C MET A 68 -6.38 -15.49 -2.32
N ARG A 69 -6.68 -15.17 -3.58
CA ARG A 69 -5.79 -15.37 -4.74
C ARG A 69 -4.78 -14.24 -4.94
N ILE A 70 -5.01 -13.07 -4.35
CA ILE A 70 -4.17 -11.88 -4.56
C ILE A 70 -2.71 -12.13 -4.17
N SER A 71 -1.79 -11.60 -4.98
CA SER A 71 -0.36 -11.67 -4.69
C SER A 71 0.07 -10.57 -3.71
N ALA A 72 1.16 -10.81 -2.95
CA ALA A 72 1.74 -9.80 -2.07
C ALA A 72 2.12 -8.52 -2.85
N SER A 73 2.65 -8.67 -4.06
CA SER A 73 3.00 -7.55 -4.94
C SER A 73 1.79 -6.74 -5.39
N THR A 74 0.63 -7.40 -5.61
CA THR A 74 -0.62 -6.70 -5.96
C THR A 74 -1.18 -5.95 -4.75
N ILE A 75 -1.13 -6.57 -3.57
CA ILE A 75 -1.48 -5.91 -2.30
C ILE A 75 -0.62 -4.65 -2.11
N ASP A 76 0.71 -4.77 -2.24
CA ASP A 76 1.62 -3.63 -2.07
C ASP A 76 1.36 -2.52 -3.11
N ARG A 77 1.05 -2.87 -4.37
CA ARG A 77 0.65 -1.88 -5.40
C ARG A 77 -0.68 -1.20 -5.09
N GLY A 78 -1.67 -1.93 -4.56
CA GLY A 78 -2.97 -1.39 -4.19
C GLY A 78 -2.92 -0.49 -2.95
N LEU A 79 -2.00 -0.77 -2.03
CA LEU A 79 -1.78 0.01 -0.81
C LEU A 79 -0.72 1.11 -0.97
N ALA A 80 0.08 1.09 -2.05
CA ALA A 80 1.04 2.15 -2.37
C ALA A 80 0.48 3.58 -2.30
N PRO A 81 -0.70 3.90 -2.86
CA PRO A 81 -1.28 5.24 -2.72
C PRO A 81 -1.59 5.60 -1.26
N GLU A 82 -2.09 4.66 -0.45
CA GLU A 82 -2.37 4.89 0.97
C GLU A 82 -1.08 5.10 1.79
N ARG A 83 -0.07 4.26 1.54
CA ARG A 83 1.26 4.42 2.15
C ARG A 83 1.89 5.76 1.78
N LYS A 84 1.73 6.21 0.54
CA LYS A 84 2.20 7.53 0.11
C LYS A 84 1.47 8.63 0.84
N SER A 85 0.15 8.51 1.00
CA SER A 85 -0.67 9.44 1.78
C SER A 85 -0.20 9.54 3.25
N MET A 86 0.10 8.41 3.88
CA MET A 86 0.65 8.35 5.24
C MET A 86 2.07 8.91 5.35
N GLN A 87 2.88 8.79 4.29
CA GLN A 87 4.25 9.33 4.23
C GLN A 87 4.30 10.85 3.99
N LEU A 88 3.20 11.51 3.63
CA LEU A 88 3.15 12.94 3.28
C LEU A 88 3.42 13.92 4.45
N LYS A 89 3.87 13.44 5.61
CA LYS A 89 4.68 14.28 6.51
C LYS A 89 6.05 13.66 6.69
N PRO A 90 7.11 14.21 6.08
CA PRO A 90 8.43 14.09 6.69
C PRO A 90 8.34 14.74 8.06
N ARG A 91 8.10 13.95 9.11
CA ARG A 91 8.52 14.34 10.47
C ARG A 91 10.04 14.25 10.46
N SER A 92 10.67 15.28 9.89
CA SER A 92 12.11 15.50 9.94
C SER A 92 12.50 15.47 11.42
N ARG A 93 13.06 14.33 11.83
CA ARG A 93 13.40 14.03 13.23
C ARG A 93 14.89 14.07 13.50
N THR A 94 15.64 14.81 12.69
CA THR A 94 16.93 15.35 13.09
C THR A 94 17.07 16.72 12.46
N LYS A 95 17.00 17.76 13.30
CA LYS A 95 17.60 19.04 12.93
C LYS A 95 19.06 18.72 12.57
N PRO A 96 19.57 19.07 11.37
CA PRO A 96 21.01 19.10 11.21
C PRO A 96 21.51 20.08 12.26
N GLY A 97 22.31 19.59 13.21
CA GLY A 97 22.89 20.42 14.24
C GLY A 97 23.50 21.64 13.57
N THR A 98 23.04 22.83 13.96
CA THR A 98 23.68 24.07 13.58
C THR A 98 25.09 24.00 14.17
N LEU A 99 26.05 23.58 13.35
CA LEU A 99 27.47 23.69 13.64
C LEU A 99 27.76 25.19 13.70
N LEU A 100 27.68 25.74 14.90
CA LEU A 100 28.27 27.03 15.22
C LEU A 100 29.79 26.81 15.22
N PRO A 101 30.57 27.43 14.33
CA PRO A 101 31.97 27.62 14.62
C PRO A 101 32.08 28.66 15.73
N ASP A 102 32.31 28.20 16.96
CA ASP A 102 33.03 29.02 17.94
C ASP A 102 34.43 29.24 17.38
N ARG A 103 34.74 30.47 16.96
CA ARG A 103 36.12 30.91 16.87
C ARG A 103 36.28 32.13 17.74
N SER A 104 36.57 31.82 18.99
CA SER A 104 37.12 32.67 20.01
C SER A 104 38.37 33.42 19.53
N LEU A 105 38.51 34.62 20.09
CA LEU A 105 39.65 35.54 20.13
C LEU A 105 41.04 34.93 19.88
N SER A 106 41.81 35.58 19.02
CA SER A 106 43.28 35.72 19.01
C SER A 106 43.56 36.71 17.87
N GLY A 107 44.02 37.94 18.05
CA GLY A 107 45.13 38.44 18.84
C GLY A 107 45.80 39.49 17.96
#